data_AF-A0A6A7AJY3-F1
#
_entry.id   AF-A0A6A7AJY3-F1
#
_cell.length_a   1.000
_cell.length_b   1.000
_cell.length_c   1.000
_cell.angle_alpha   90.00
_cell.angle_beta   90.00
_cell.angle_gamma   90.00
#
_symmetry.space_group_name_H-M   'P 1'
#
loop_
_entity.id
_entity.type
_entity.pdbx_description
1 polymer ?
#
loop_
_entity_poly.entity_id
_entity_poly.type
_entity_poly.pdbx_seq_one_letter_code
_entity_poly.pdbx_strand_id
1 'polypeptide(L)'
;MATTELDGLITRTTVILEKPADWEEWIFLRKDSADRHHLWSIVNPDLDEATLEKLEEPAAVEPEQYHDEAEEDTGVVLKDMTTQEFQRYQQAERNYDRALAKYTIKRKALNDFTQEIGRTISRRHIHLIQSDDTAYARLKKLKKHLCPSTAERELQLIAKYRQLQSRPRSNTIDSWLEEWLHVVRMCEAVQLPDVISPQAQRDFLLAIKGLDDTWATTQQATLFRSQLNAQLIPTLDDLVAEFAMYWRSTRPVASSLGTFATLGIDQSSDRRSDGAETRSADKDKDRRLECKCGLKHRFKDCWYLGAKGKPQGWTPKPEIQEKFSKAIESQSPVGRAMKAALKANTGTAALTSP
;
A
#
# COMPACT_ATOMS: atom_id res chain seq x y z
N MET A 1 33.47 14.76 -16.50
CA MET A 1 32.04 14.86 -16.87
C MET A 1 31.24 14.18 -15.78
N ALA A 2 30.51 14.96 -14.99
CA ALA A 2 29.67 14.47 -13.91
C ALA A 2 28.35 13.96 -14.50
N THR A 3 28.18 12.64 -14.55
CA THR A 3 26.86 12.02 -14.80
C THR A 3 26.07 12.16 -13.51
N THR A 4 25.28 13.23 -13.45
CA THR A 4 24.25 13.47 -12.46
C THR A 4 23.38 12.23 -12.30
N GLU A 5 23.36 11.72 -11.06
CA GLU A 5 22.40 10.77 -10.54
C GLU A 5 20.98 11.32 -10.74
N LEU A 6 20.37 10.95 -11.85
CA LEU A 6 18.93 11.04 -12.07
C LEU A 6 18.29 9.73 -11.55
N ASP A 7 18.59 9.38 -10.30
CA ASP A 7 17.99 8.20 -9.68
C ASP A 7 16.66 8.58 -9.02
N GLY A 8 15.62 8.54 -9.85
CA GLY A 8 14.34 7.95 -9.45
C GLY A 8 13.56 8.59 -8.30
N LEU A 9 13.00 9.77 -8.50
CA LEU A 9 11.80 10.23 -7.81
C LEU A 9 10.52 9.56 -8.37
N ILE A 10 10.59 8.25 -8.60
CA ILE A 10 9.39 7.41 -8.68
C ILE A 10 9.29 6.81 -7.29
N THR A 11 8.24 7.13 -6.54
CA THR A 11 7.91 6.46 -5.28
C THR A 11 7.77 4.97 -5.55
N ARG A 12 8.87 4.22 -5.48
CA ARG A 12 8.87 2.76 -5.60
C ARG A 12 7.98 2.23 -4.49
N THR A 13 6.83 1.69 -4.86
CA THR A 13 5.98 0.90 -3.98
C THR A 13 6.85 -0.25 -3.47
N THR A 14 7.38 -0.12 -2.26
CA THR A 14 8.21 -1.16 -1.65
C THR A 14 7.27 -2.10 -0.91
N VAL A 15 7.02 -3.26 -1.51
CA VAL A 15 6.30 -4.34 -0.83
C VAL A 15 7.24 -4.94 0.22
N ILE A 16 6.75 -5.08 1.45
CA ILE A 16 7.49 -5.72 2.55
C ILE A 16 7.00 -7.15 2.67
N LEU A 17 7.91 -8.11 2.62
CA LEU A 17 7.57 -9.53 2.78
C LEU A 17 7.27 -9.85 4.26
N GLU A 18 5.99 -9.75 4.65
CA GLU A 18 5.50 -10.12 5.99
C GLU A 18 4.67 -11.40 5.98
N LYS A 19 3.92 -11.67 4.92
CA LYS A 19 3.03 -12.84 4.83
C LYS A 19 3.28 -13.59 3.52
N PRO A 20 2.89 -14.88 3.46
CA PRO A 20 2.99 -15.63 2.21
C PRO A 20 2.23 -14.99 1.03
N ALA A 21 1.14 -14.27 1.31
CA ALA A 21 0.39 -13.55 0.28
C ALA A 21 1.19 -12.44 -0.42
N ASP A 22 2.21 -11.87 0.25
CA ASP A 22 3.03 -10.79 -0.30
C ASP A 22 4.13 -11.34 -1.22
N TRP A 23 4.35 -12.66 -1.24
CA TRP A 23 5.47 -13.32 -1.92
C TRP A 23 5.54 -12.98 -3.40
N GLU A 24 4.41 -13.00 -4.12
CA GLU A 24 4.40 -12.81 -5.57
C GLU A 24 4.70 -11.37 -6.00
N GLU A 25 4.03 -10.40 -5.38
CA GLU A 25 4.29 -9.00 -5.66
C GLU A 25 5.73 -8.64 -5.26
N TRP A 26 6.18 -9.18 -4.13
CA TRP A 26 7.55 -8.99 -3.66
C TRP A 26 8.58 -9.57 -4.62
N ILE A 27 8.46 -10.86 -4.98
CA ILE A 27 9.44 -11.53 -5.86
C ILE A 27 9.45 -10.92 -7.26
N PHE A 28 8.29 -10.46 -7.77
CA PHE A 28 8.21 -9.72 -9.03
C PHE A 28 9.07 -8.44 -8.99
N LEU A 29 8.93 -7.63 -7.94
CA LEU A 29 9.75 -6.42 -7.75
C LEU A 29 11.23 -6.73 -7.51
N ARG A 30 11.57 -7.90 -6.96
CA ARG A 30 12.97 -8.34 -6.81
C ARG A 30 13.56 -8.78 -8.13
N LYS A 31 12.79 -9.50 -8.94
CA LYS A 31 13.19 -9.91 -10.29
C LYS A 31 13.49 -8.70 -11.17
N ASP A 32 12.59 -7.71 -11.20
CA ASP A 32 12.81 -6.45 -11.93
C ASP A 32 14.08 -5.72 -11.44
N SER A 33 14.33 -5.73 -10.12
CA SER A 33 15.55 -5.14 -9.56
C SER A 33 16.83 -5.87 -10.02
N ALA A 34 16.81 -7.21 -10.02
CA ALA A 34 17.94 -8.04 -10.43
C ALA A 34 18.20 -7.98 -11.95
N ASP A 35 17.15 -7.88 -12.77
CA ASP A 35 17.24 -7.82 -14.22
C ASP A 35 17.96 -6.54 -14.69
N ARG A 36 17.88 -5.43 -13.94
CA ARG A 36 18.61 -4.18 -14.24
C ARG A 36 20.13 -4.34 -14.37
N HIS A 37 20.70 -5.31 -13.68
CA HIS A 37 22.14 -5.63 -13.76
C HIS A 37 22.41 -7.04 -14.33
N HIS A 38 21.40 -7.66 -14.96
CA HIS A 38 21.45 -9.04 -15.46
C HIS A 38 21.91 -10.04 -14.39
N LEU A 39 21.44 -9.85 -13.16
CA LEU A 39 21.81 -10.70 -12.01
C LEU A 39 20.88 -11.89 -11.84
N TRP A 40 19.68 -11.85 -12.43
CA TRP A 40 18.66 -12.88 -12.20
C TRP A 40 19.15 -14.29 -12.59
N SER A 41 19.97 -14.42 -13.63
CA SER A 41 20.60 -15.72 -14.01
C SER A 41 21.48 -16.32 -12.91
N ILE A 42 22.01 -15.50 -12.01
CA ILE A 42 22.91 -15.88 -10.92
C ILE A 42 22.11 -16.17 -9.63
N VAL A 43 20.97 -15.51 -9.43
CA VAL A 43 20.24 -15.51 -8.14
C VAL A 43 18.87 -16.18 -8.17
N ASN A 44 18.43 -16.68 -9.32
CA ASN A 44 17.08 -17.21 -9.50
C ASN A 44 16.78 -18.39 -8.53
N PRO A 45 15.85 -18.24 -7.56
CA PRO A 45 15.52 -19.28 -6.59
C PRO A 45 14.68 -20.45 -7.15
N ASP A 46 14.23 -20.35 -8.41
CA ASP A 46 13.53 -21.43 -9.11
C ASP A 46 14.48 -22.46 -9.72
N LEU A 47 15.74 -22.06 -9.95
CA LEU A 47 16.77 -22.92 -10.54
C LEU A 47 17.59 -23.63 -9.46
N ASP A 48 18.07 -24.81 -9.81
CA ASP A 48 19.04 -25.52 -8.99
C ASP A 48 20.40 -24.83 -9.03
N GLU A 49 21.11 -24.87 -7.91
CA GLU A 49 22.39 -24.17 -7.75
C GLU A 49 23.43 -24.59 -8.79
N ALA A 50 23.37 -25.84 -9.26
CA ALA A 50 24.23 -26.38 -10.30
C ALA A 50 23.99 -25.75 -11.69
N THR A 51 22.83 -25.13 -11.92
CA THR A 51 22.45 -24.51 -13.20
C THR A 51 22.61 -22.99 -13.21
N LEU A 52 22.97 -22.39 -12.07
CA LEU A 52 23.18 -20.95 -11.97
C LEU A 52 24.47 -20.53 -12.64
N GLU A 53 24.42 -19.39 -13.32
CA GLU A 53 25.62 -18.74 -13.86
C GLU A 53 26.52 -18.33 -12.68
N LYS A 54 27.76 -18.82 -12.66
CA LYS A 54 28.73 -18.42 -11.65
C LYS A 54 29.38 -17.12 -12.08
N LEU A 55 29.49 -16.18 -11.14
CA LEU A 55 30.28 -14.99 -11.35
C LEU A 55 31.76 -15.35 -11.18
N GLU A 56 32.43 -15.64 -12.29
CA GLU A 56 33.87 -15.95 -12.31
C GLU A 56 34.70 -14.67 -12.42
N GLU A 57 35.75 -14.60 -11.62
CA GLU A 57 36.76 -13.54 -11.73
C GLU A 57 37.61 -13.81 -12.98
N PRO A 58 37.81 -12.82 -13.87
CA PRO A 58 38.63 -13.02 -15.05
C PRO A 58 40.06 -13.38 -14.64
N ALA A 59 40.68 -14.35 -15.32
CA ALA A 59 42.06 -14.73 -15.08
C ALA A 59 43.01 -13.59 -15.50
N ALA A 60 44.03 -13.32 -14.68
CA ALA A 60 45.07 -12.37 -15.00
C ALA A 60 45.81 -12.81 -16.27
N VAL A 61 46.09 -11.84 -17.14
CA VAL A 61 46.84 -12.04 -18.38
C VAL A 61 48.32 -11.95 -18.04
N GLU A 62 49.05 -13.05 -18.20
CA GLU A 62 50.50 -13.08 -17.96
C GLU A 62 51.25 -12.82 -19.27
N PRO A 63 52.28 -11.96 -19.29
CA PRO A 63 53.08 -11.69 -20.49
C PRO A 63 53.71 -12.95 -21.11
N GLU A 64 54.06 -13.92 -20.27
CA GLU A 64 54.64 -15.22 -20.66
C GLU A 64 53.72 -16.03 -21.60
N GLN A 65 52.41 -15.81 -21.55
CA GLN A 65 51.46 -16.53 -22.42
C GLN A 65 51.48 -16.04 -23.88
N TYR A 66 52.13 -14.90 -24.14
CA TYR A 66 52.10 -14.22 -25.43
C TYR A 66 53.47 -14.12 -26.10
N HIS A 67 54.51 -14.66 -25.47
CA HIS A 67 55.88 -14.64 -25.97
C HIS A 67 56.36 -16.08 -26.21
N ASP A 68 56.98 -16.32 -27.36
CA ASP A 68 57.61 -17.60 -27.67
C ASP A 68 59.09 -17.52 -27.25
N GLU A 69 59.50 -18.33 -26.26
CA GLU A 69 60.88 -18.33 -25.74
C GLU A 69 61.91 -18.57 -26.86
N ALA A 70 62.85 -17.64 -27.00
CA ALA A 70 63.95 -17.70 -27.96
C ALA A 70 65.32 -17.77 -27.27
N GLU A 71 66.31 -18.38 -27.92
CA GLU A 71 67.67 -18.52 -27.35
C GLU A 71 68.38 -17.16 -27.09
N GLU A 72 67.88 -16.07 -27.68
CA GLU A 72 68.42 -14.71 -27.54
C GLU A 72 67.77 -13.88 -26.42
N ASP A 73 66.79 -14.44 -25.69
CA ASP A 73 66.02 -13.69 -24.70
C ASP A 73 66.87 -13.24 -23.51
N THR A 74 66.68 -11.99 -23.11
CA THR A 74 67.39 -11.37 -21.98
C THR A 74 66.82 -11.77 -20.61
N GLY A 75 65.83 -12.67 -20.59
CA GLY A 75 65.10 -13.10 -19.40
C GLY A 75 64.05 -12.09 -18.94
N VAL A 76 63.76 -11.06 -19.74
CA VAL A 76 62.72 -10.07 -19.46
C VAL A 76 61.72 -10.11 -20.62
N VAL A 77 60.74 -10.99 -20.47
CA VAL A 77 59.68 -11.29 -21.46
C VAL A 77 59.15 -10.04 -22.17
N LEU A 78 58.82 -8.98 -21.43
CA LEU A 78 58.24 -7.76 -22.02
C LEU A 78 59.19 -6.98 -22.95
N LYS A 79 60.51 -7.14 -22.80
CA LYS A 79 61.55 -6.52 -23.65
C LYS A 79 61.94 -7.42 -24.83
N ASP A 80 61.88 -8.72 -24.62
CA ASP A 80 62.24 -9.74 -25.60
C ASP A 80 61.08 -10.02 -26.58
N MET A 81 59.86 -9.62 -26.20
CA MET A 81 58.64 -9.76 -26.99
C MET A 81 58.65 -8.95 -28.29
N THR A 82 58.24 -9.58 -29.39
CA THR A 82 58.15 -8.90 -30.69
C THR A 82 57.04 -7.86 -30.73
N THR A 83 57.09 -6.91 -31.68
CA THR A 83 56.04 -5.89 -31.84
C THR A 83 54.64 -6.48 -32.02
N GLN A 84 54.52 -7.66 -32.65
CA GLN A 84 53.23 -8.32 -32.86
C GLN A 84 52.74 -9.03 -31.59
N GLU A 85 53.63 -9.67 -30.84
CA GLU A 85 53.32 -10.30 -29.55
C GLU A 85 52.92 -9.25 -28.50
N PHE A 86 53.63 -8.10 -28.44
CA PHE A 86 53.29 -6.98 -27.57
C PHE A 86 51.89 -6.41 -27.88
N GLN A 87 51.53 -6.32 -29.16
CA GLN A 87 50.17 -5.91 -29.56
C GLN A 87 49.09 -6.91 -29.12
N ARG A 88 49.36 -8.22 -29.20
CA ARG A 88 48.44 -9.27 -28.72
C ARG A 88 48.28 -9.20 -27.20
N TYR A 89 49.38 -9.08 -26.46
CA TYR A 89 49.37 -8.88 -25.01
C TYR A 89 48.57 -7.63 -24.62
N GLN A 90 48.84 -6.48 -25.24
CA GLN A 90 48.12 -5.23 -24.95
C GLN A 90 46.61 -5.34 -25.25
N GLN A 91 46.23 -6.08 -26.29
CA GLN A 91 44.82 -6.33 -26.58
C GLN A 91 44.18 -7.27 -25.54
N ALA A 92 44.90 -8.29 -25.07
CA ALA A 92 44.47 -9.18 -24.01
C ALA A 92 44.31 -8.47 -22.67
N GLU A 93 45.27 -7.63 -22.28
CA GLU A 93 45.22 -6.78 -21.08
C GLU A 93 44.00 -5.85 -21.11
N ARG A 94 43.73 -5.18 -22.24
CA ARG A 94 42.51 -4.36 -22.41
C ARG A 94 41.22 -5.17 -22.28
N ASN A 95 41.19 -6.40 -22.78
CA ASN A 95 40.02 -7.28 -22.65
C ASN A 95 39.83 -7.74 -21.20
N TYR A 96 40.94 -8.05 -20.52
CA TYR A 96 40.96 -8.37 -19.09
C TYR A 96 40.46 -7.20 -18.25
N ASP A 97 40.95 -5.99 -18.45
CA ASP A 97 40.49 -4.79 -17.73
C ASP A 97 38.99 -4.56 -17.91
N ARG A 98 38.49 -4.73 -19.15
CA ARG A 98 37.05 -4.63 -19.45
C ARG A 98 36.25 -5.73 -18.76
N ALA A 99 36.76 -6.96 -18.71
CA ALA A 99 36.13 -8.07 -18.01
C ALA A 99 36.13 -7.85 -16.49
N LEU A 100 37.23 -7.36 -15.92
CA LEU A 100 37.38 -7.05 -14.50
C LEU A 100 36.45 -5.91 -14.09
N ALA A 101 36.32 -4.87 -14.92
CA ALA A 101 35.34 -3.80 -14.73
C ALA A 101 33.90 -4.34 -14.70
N LYS A 102 33.52 -5.21 -15.64
CA LYS A 102 32.20 -5.87 -15.65
C LYS A 102 31.99 -6.74 -14.40
N TYR A 103 32.99 -7.52 -14.02
CA TYR A 103 32.97 -8.37 -12.83
C TYR A 103 32.78 -7.55 -11.56
N THR A 104 33.55 -6.47 -11.37
CA THR A 104 33.45 -5.60 -10.18
C THR A 104 32.09 -4.91 -10.08
N ILE A 105 31.52 -4.45 -11.20
CA ILE A 105 30.16 -3.89 -11.26
C ILE A 105 29.12 -4.94 -10.86
N LYS A 106 29.17 -6.14 -11.48
CA LYS A 106 28.24 -7.24 -11.15
C LYS A 106 28.37 -7.64 -9.67
N ARG A 107 29.58 -7.76 -9.14
CA ARG A 107 29.84 -8.09 -7.73
C ARG A 107 29.27 -7.04 -6.78
N LYS A 108 29.46 -5.75 -7.08
CA LYS A 108 28.86 -4.66 -6.30
C LYS A 108 27.34 -4.74 -6.33
N ALA A 109 26.75 -4.93 -7.51
CA ALA A 109 25.31 -5.04 -7.69
C ALA A 109 24.71 -6.26 -6.97
N LEU A 110 25.42 -7.40 -6.90
CA LEU A 110 25.01 -8.56 -6.10
C LEU A 110 24.99 -8.25 -4.60
N ASN A 111 25.99 -7.53 -4.09
CA ASN A 111 26.02 -7.11 -2.69
C ASN A 111 24.88 -6.14 -2.37
N ASP A 112 24.64 -5.17 -3.25
CA ASP A 112 23.54 -4.21 -3.12
C ASP A 112 22.18 -4.94 -3.15
N PHE A 113 22.00 -5.91 -4.04
CA PHE A 113 20.80 -6.75 -4.12
C PHE A 113 20.61 -7.60 -2.86
N THR A 114 21.69 -8.16 -2.31
CA THR A 114 21.69 -8.93 -1.06
C THR A 114 21.23 -8.06 0.13
N GLN A 115 21.63 -6.78 0.16
CA GLN A 115 21.13 -5.82 1.14
C GLN A 115 19.68 -5.43 0.89
N GLU A 116 19.29 -5.27 -0.38
CA GLU A 116 17.91 -4.94 -0.78
C GLU A 116 16.91 -6.00 -0.32
N ILE A 117 17.27 -7.28 -0.46
CA ILE A 117 16.51 -8.41 0.08
C ILE A 117 16.32 -8.22 1.59
N GLY A 118 17.41 -7.99 2.33
CA GLY A 118 17.34 -7.79 3.79
C GLY A 118 16.48 -6.59 4.23
N ARG A 119 16.46 -5.50 3.45
CA ARG A 119 15.65 -4.30 3.74
C ARG A 119 14.16 -4.47 3.43
N THR A 120 13.82 -5.36 2.51
CA THR A 120 12.43 -5.55 2.01
C THR A 120 11.72 -6.73 2.66
N ILE A 121 12.31 -7.32 3.71
CA ILE A 121 11.72 -8.41 4.48
C ILE A 121 11.30 -7.89 5.86
N SER A 122 10.20 -8.41 6.39
CA SER A 122 9.77 -8.10 7.75
C SER A 122 10.80 -8.53 8.79
N ARG A 123 10.93 -7.74 9.86
CA ARG A 123 11.86 -8.04 10.98
C ARG A 123 11.68 -9.44 11.56
N ARG A 124 10.47 -10.01 11.46
CA ARG A 124 10.16 -11.37 11.92
C ARG A 124 10.91 -12.44 11.16
N HIS A 125 11.22 -12.24 9.88
CA HIS A 125 11.84 -13.25 9.01
C HIS A 125 13.36 -13.08 8.85
N ILE A 126 13.96 -12.05 9.47
CA ILE A 126 15.41 -11.82 9.42
C ILE A 126 16.20 -13.05 9.90
N HIS A 127 15.69 -13.76 10.91
CA HIS A 127 16.32 -14.98 11.43
C HIS A 127 16.49 -16.08 10.37
N LEU A 128 15.66 -16.10 9.33
CA LEU A 128 15.75 -17.08 8.24
C LEU A 128 16.97 -16.83 7.34
N ILE A 129 17.38 -15.58 7.19
CA ILE A 129 18.43 -15.16 6.23
C ILE A 129 19.75 -14.77 6.88
N GLN A 130 19.80 -14.65 8.21
CA GLN A 130 20.97 -14.14 8.94
C GLN A 130 22.23 -15.01 8.76
N SER A 131 22.06 -16.30 8.49
CA SER A 131 23.16 -17.26 8.30
C SER A 131 23.65 -17.37 6.86
N ASP A 132 23.00 -16.68 5.91
CA ASP A 132 23.31 -16.80 4.49
C ASP A 132 24.02 -15.57 3.95
N ASP A 133 25.14 -15.80 3.27
CA ASP A 133 25.96 -14.75 2.68
C ASP A 133 25.53 -14.40 1.24
N THR A 134 24.94 -15.35 0.51
CA THR A 134 24.58 -15.17 -0.90
C THR A 134 23.12 -14.79 -1.09
N ALA A 135 22.84 -13.93 -2.07
CA ALA A 135 21.48 -13.57 -2.46
C ALA A 135 20.61 -14.80 -2.79
N TYR A 136 21.17 -15.76 -3.53
CA TYR A 136 20.48 -17.00 -3.89
C TYR A 136 20.06 -17.81 -2.66
N ALA A 137 20.98 -18.05 -1.71
CA ALA A 137 20.66 -18.82 -0.51
C ALA A 137 19.54 -18.15 0.32
N ARG A 138 19.59 -16.83 0.45
CA ARG A 138 18.52 -16.04 1.09
C ARG A 138 17.19 -16.22 0.37
N LEU A 139 17.15 -16.02 -0.95
CA LEU A 139 15.93 -16.17 -1.74
C LEU A 139 15.37 -17.60 -1.68
N LYS A 140 16.22 -18.63 -1.73
CA LYS A 140 15.81 -20.04 -1.66
C LYS A 140 15.20 -20.39 -0.31
N LYS A 141 15.77 -19.92 0.81
CA LYS A 141 15.17 -20.12 2.13
C LYS A 141 13.87 -19.35 2.29
N LEU A 142 13.81 -18.09 1.85
CA LEU A 142 12.57 -17.31 1.90
C LEU A 142 11.49 -17.98 1.07
N LYS A 143 11.81 -18.46 -0.14
CA LYS A 143 10.89 -19.22 -0.97
C LYS A 143 10.38 -20.46 -0.22
N LYS A 144 11.27 -21.25 0.39
CA LYS A 144 10.87 -22.45 1.13
C LYS A 144 9.88 -22.18 2.27
N HIS A 145 9.99 -21.04 2.94
CA HIS A 145 9.19 -20.72 4.13
C HIS A 145 7.99 -19.80 3.86
N LEU A 146 8.05 -18.98 2.81
CA LEU A 146 7.10 -17.90 2.56
C LEU A 146 6.44 -17.98 1.18
N CYS A 147 6.93 -18.81 0.26
CA CYS A 147 6.17 -19.11 -0.95
C CYS A 147 4.97 -19.97 -0.56
N PRO A 148 3.72 -19.50 -0.73
CA PRO A 148 2.57 -20.36 -0.55
C PRO A 148 2.69 -21.55 -1.51
N SER A 149 2.37 -22.75 -1.03
CA SER A 149 2.17 -23.87 -1.96
C SER A 149 1.05 -23.54 -2.94
N THR A 150 1.06 -24.08 -4.15
CA THR A 150 -0.01 -23.87 -5.16
C THR A 150 -1.39 -24.17 -4.56
N ALA A 151 -1.52 -25.24 -3.76
CA ALA A 151 -2.76 -25.57 -3.07
C ALA A 151 -3.12 -24.57 -1.95
N GLU A 152 -2.15 -24.06 -1.21
CA GLU A 152 -2.41 -23.05 -0.16
C GLU A 152 -2.81 -21.71 -0.78
N ARG A 153 -2.22 -21.36 -1.92
CA ARG A 153 -2.58 -20.19 -2.72
C ARG A 153 -4.02 -20.28 -3.21
N GLU A 154 -4.43 -21.43 -3.76
CA GLU A 154 -5.81 -21.68 -4.17
C GLU A 154 -6.78 -21.50 -2.99
N LEU A 155 -6.48 -22.09 -1.83
CA LEU A 155 -7.31 -21.94 -0.63
C LEU A 155 -7.38 -20.48 -0.13
N GLN A 156 -6.27 -19.74 -0.18
CA GLN A 156 -6.24 -18.33 0.19
C GLN A 156 -7.07 -17.48 -0.78
N LEU A 157 -6.98 -17.75 -2.09
CA LEU A 157 -7.78 -17.07 -3.11
C LEU A 157 -9.27 -17.38 -2.92
N ILE A 158 -9.64 -18.64 -2.69
CA ILE A 158 -11.02 -19.03 -2.38
C ILE A 158 -11.53 -18.32 -1.13
N ALA A 159 -10.71 -18.23 -0.08
CA ALA A 159 -11.08 -17.53 1.16
C ALA A 159 -11.30 -16.03 0.92
N LYS A 160 -10.40 -15.36 0.17
CA LYS A 160 -10.56 -13.95 -0.23
C LYS A 160 -11.79 -13.74 -1.09
N TYR A 161 -12.03 -14.62 -2.06
CA TYR A 161 -13.20 -14.57 -2.93
C TYR A 161 -14.52 -14.71 -2.16
N ARG A 162 -14.60 -15.65 -1.21
CA ARG A 162 -15.76 -15.79 -0.31
C ARG A 162 -15.94 -14.57 0.60
N GLN A 163 -14.84 -13.95 1.05
CA GLN A 163 -14.93 -12.71 1.81
C GLN A 163 -15.49 -11.57 0.96
N LEU A 164 -15.10 -11.48 -0.32
CA LEU A 164 -15.62 -10.48 -1.24
C LEU A 164 -17.12 -10.66 -1.48
N GLN A 165 -17.62 -11.90 -1.61
CA GLN A 165 -19.05 -12.20 -1.71
C GLN A 165 -19.88 -11.69 -0.51
N SER A 166 -19.23 -11.43 0.63
CA SER A 166 -19.89 -10.82 1.79
C SER A 166 -20.14 -9.33 1.60
N ARG A 167 -21.20 -8.81 2.22
CA ARG A 167 -21.65 -7.42 2.05
C ARG A 167 -20.51 -6.42 2.37
N PRO A 168 -20.09 -5.57 1.40
CA PRO A 168 -19.09 -4.55 1.66
C PRO A 168 -19.63 -3.43 2.55
N ARG A 169 -18.75 -2.77 3.30
CA ARG A 169 -19.10 -1.56 4.06
C ARG A 169 -19.24 -0.38 3.09
N SER A 170 -20.26 0.44 3.29
CA SER A 170 -20.63 1.52 2.36
C SER A 170 -19.56 2.61 2.14
N ASN A 171 -18.54 2.68 2.99
CA ASN A 171 -17.48 3.70 2.94
C ASN A 171 -16.25 3.28 2.09
N THR A 172 -16.19 2.03 1.62
CA THR A 172 -15.01 1.47 0.94
C THR A 172 -15.42 0.74 -0.35
N ILE A 173 -16.41 1.28 -1.07
CA ILE A 173 -16.97 0.60 -2.25
C ILE A 173 -16.00 0.66 -3.43
N ASP A 174 -15.42 1.83 -3.75
CA ASP A 174 -14.45 1.92 -4.85
C ASP A 174 -13.25 0.97 -4.64
N SER A 175 -12.66 0.93 -3.44
CA SER A 175 -11.58 0.00 -3.12
C SER A 175 -12.03 -1.47 -3.16
N TRP A 176 -13.27 -1.76 -2.78
CA TRP A 176 -13.84 -3.10 -2.85
C TRP A 176 -14.07 -3.55 -4.31
N LEU A 177 -14.48 -2.64 -5.20
CA LEU A 177 -14.61 -2.92 -6.63
C LEU A 177 -13.25 -3.23 -7.28
N GLU A 178 -12.21 -2.45 -6.92
CA GLU A 178 -10.84 -2.71 -7.37
C GLU A 178 -10.33 -4.06 -6.85
N GLU A 179 -10.55 -4.37 -5.57
CA GLU A 179 -10.17 -5.66 -4.97
C GLU A 179 -10.92 -6.82 -5.63
N TRP A 180 -12.20 -6.65 -5.97
CA TRP A 180 -12.99 -7.66 -6.66
C TRP A 180 -12.40 -8.02 -8.03
N LEU A 181 -12.07 -7.01 -8.85
CA LEU A 181 -11.43 -7.23 -10.16
C LEU A 181 -10.07 -7.91 -10.01
N HIS A 182 -9.27 -7.45 -9.05
CA HIS A 182 -7.96 -8.03 -8.78
C HIS A 182 -8.06 -9.51 -8.40
N VAL A 183 -8.92 -9.86 -7.44
CA VAL A 183 -9.06 -11.26 -6.99
C VAL A 183 -9.62 -12.16 -8.09
N VAL A 184 -10.61 -11.71 -8.88
CA VAL A 184 -11.14 -12.53 -9.98
C VAL A 184 -10.07 -12.79 -11.05
N ARG A 185 -9.29 -11.79 -11.45
CA ARG A 185 -8.18 -11.98 -12.39
C ARG A 185 -7.14 -12.97 -11.86
N MET A 186 -6.86 -12.93 -10.56
CA MET A 186 -5.97 -13.90 -9.91
C MET A 186 -6.56 -15.32 -9.93
N CYS A 187 -7.87 -15.47 -9.69
CA CYS A 187 -8.55 -16.76 -9.78
C CYS A 187 -8.60 -17.31 -11.21
N GLU A 188 -8.81 -16.45 -12.21
CA GLU A 188 -8.77 -16.82 -13.64
C GLU A 188 -7.39 -17.27 -14.07
N ALA A 189 -6.33 -16.60 -13.62
CA ALA A 189 -4.94 -16.99 -13.89
C ALA A 189 -4.59 -18.37 -13.33
N VAL A 190 -5.22 -18.77 -12.21
CA VAL A 190 -5.06 -20.09 -11.58
C VAL A 190 -6.06 -21.13 -12.15
N GLN A 191 -6.98 -20.71 -13.04
CA GLN A 191 -8.05 -21.55 -13.61
C GLN A 191 -8.94 -22.22 -12.55
N LEU A 192 -9.28 -21.49 -11.48
CA LEU A 192 -10.20 -22.01 -10.47
C LEU A 192 -11.62 -22.21 -11.06
N PRO A 193 -12.18 -23.44 -11.00
CA PRO A 193 -13.46 -23.76 -11.63
C PRO A 193 -14.64 -22.96 -11.05
N ASP A 194 -14.55 -22.55 -9.78
CA ASP A 194 -15.59 -21.83 -9.05
C ASP A 194 -15.76 -20.35 -9.49
N VAL A 195 -14.81 -19.80 -10.24
CA VAL A 195 -14.79 -18.36 -10.61
C VAL A 195 -14.88 -18.16 -12.13
N ILE A 196 -15.02 -19.24 -12.90
CA ILE A 196 -15.10 -19.15 -14.37
C ILE A 196 -16.39 -18.42 -14.77
N SER A 197 -16.26 -17.51 -15.74
CA SER A 197 -17.41 -16.83 -16.35
C SER A 197 -18.47 -17.84 -16.79
N PRO A 198 -19.76 -17.71 -16.39
CA PRO A 198 -20.41 -16.52 -15.83
C PRO A 198 -20.59 -16.53 -14.30
N GLN A 199 -19.97 -17.47 -13.56
CA GLN A 199 -20.17 -17.59 -12.10
C GLN A 199 -19.70 -16.34 -11.35
N ALA A 200 -18.54 -15.78 -11.72
CA ALA A 200 -18.03 -14.55 -11.11
C ALA A 200 -18.97 -13.35 -11.23
N GLN A 201 -19.67 -13.23 -12.37
CA GLN A 201 -20.64 -12.17 -12.62
C GLN A 201 -21.89 -12.34 -11.75
N ARG A 202 -22.35 -13.58 -11.58
CA ARG A 202 -23.51 -13.91 -10.73
C ARG A 202 -23.21 -13.61 -9.26
N ASP A 203 -22.04 -14.02 -8.79
CA ASP A 203 -21.59 -13.80 -7.42
C ASP A 203 -21.39 -12.31 -7.11
N PHE A 204 -20.91 -11.54 -8.08
CA PHE A 204 -20.81 -10.08 -7.97
C PHE A 204 -22.18 -9.42 -7.81
N LEU A 205 -23.16 -9.82 -8.63
CA LEU A 205 -24.53 -9.29 -8.51
C LEU A 205 -25.20 -9.69 -7.18
N LEU A 206 -24.94 -10.92 -6.69
CA LEU A 206 -25.41 -11.34 -5.37
C LEU A 206 -24.81 -10.50 -4.25
N ALA A 207 -23.53 -10.14 -4.32
CA ALA A 207 -22.89 -9.25 -3.35
C ALA A 207 -23.49 -7.83 -3.39
N ILE A 208 -23.75 -7.29 -4.60
CA ILE A 208 -24.36 -5.96 -4.78
C ILE A 208 -25.81 -5.92 -4.31
N LYS A 209 -26.54 -7.04 -4.37
CA LYS A 209 -27.91 -7.13 -3.85
C LYS A 209 -28.03 -6.65 -2.40
N GLY A 210 -26.98 -6.83 -1.59
CA GLY A 210 -26.91 -6.32 -0.22
C GLY A 210 -26.73 -4.79 -0.11
N LEU A 211 -26.27 -4.11 -1.17
CA LEU A 211 -26.14 -2.66 -1.27
C LEU A 211 -27.36 -2.03 -1.94
N ASP A 212 -27.71 -2.51 -3.13
CA ASP A 212 -28.83 -2.07 -3.94
C ASP A 212 -29.49 -3.26 -4.65
N ASP A 213 -30.67 -3.64 -4.17
CA ASP A 213 -31.45 -4.76 -4.72
C ASP A 213 -32.02 -4.44 -6.12
N THR A 214 -32.37 -3.18 -6.38
CA THR A 214 -33.03 -2.78 -7.63
C THR A 214 -32.08 -2.83 -8.82
N TRP A 215 -30.84 -2.36 -8.63
CA TRP A 215 -29.82 -2.44 -9.65
C TRP A 215 -29.37 -3.89 -9.89
N ALA A 216 -29.11 -4.64 -8.81
CA ALA A 216 -28.66 -6.03 -8.91
C ALA A 216 -29.65 -6.93 -9.66
N THR A 217 -30.95 -6.82 -9.34
CA THR A 217 -32.00 -7.60 -10.00
C THR A 217 -32.18 -7.24 -11.47
N THR A 218 -32.04 -5.96 -11.83
CA THR A 218 -32.11 -5.49 -13.22
C THR A 218 -30.97 -6.08 -14.04
N GLN A 219 -29.74 -6.00 -13.54
CA GLN A 219 -28.57 -6.55 -14.24
C GLN A 219 -28.60 -8.08 -14.32
N GLN A 220 -29.11 -8.75 -13.28
CA GLN A 220 -29.29 -10.20 -13.29
C GLN A 220 -30.27 -10.65 -14.38
N ALA A 221 -31.36 -9.89 -14.60
CA ALA A 221 -32.30 -10.16 -15.69
C ALA A 221 -31.65 -9.96 -17.07
N THR A 222 -30.78 -8.96 -17.22
CA THR A 222 -30.00 -8.73 -18.45
C THR A 222 -29.04 -9.89 -18.72
N LEU A 223 -28.32 -10.39 -17.70
CA LEU A 223 -27.44 -11.56 -17.84
C LEU A 223 -28.21 -12.83 -18.24
N PHE A 224 -29.38 -13.08 -17.66
CA PHE A 224 -30.19 -14.23 -18.06
C PHE A 224 -30.70 -14.10 -19.50
N ARG A 225 -31.10 -12.90 -19.93
CA ARG A 225 -31.54 -12.66 -21.30
C ARG A 225 -30.40 -12.83 -22.30
N SER A 226 -29.20 -12.35 -22.01
CA SER A 226 -28.04 -12.51 -22.91
C SER A 226 -27.63 -13.97 -23.04
N GLN A 227 -27.68 -14.75 -21.96
CA GLN A 227 -27.44 -16.20 -21.96
C GLN A 227 -28.46 -16.97 -22.81
N LEU A 228 -29.75 -16.67 -22.66
CA LEU A 228 -30.82 -17.34 -23.40
C LEU A 228 -30.80 -16.99 -24.90
N ASN A 229 -30.46 -15.74 -25.24
CA ASN A 229 -30.47 -15.24 -26.61
C ASN A 229 -29.12 -15.43 -27.35
N ALA A 230 -28.15 -16.13 -26.74
CA ALA A 230 -26.79 -16.30 -27.26
C ALA A 230 -26.10 -14.97 -27.66
N GLN A 231 -26.39 -13.90 -26.92
CA GLN A 231 -25.76 -12.60 -27.10
C GLN A 231 -24.47 -12.51 -26.26
N LEU A 232 -23.60 -11.55 -26.57
CA LEU A 232 -22.38 -11.31 -25.83
C LEU A 232 -22.71 -11.06 -24.35
N ILE A 233 -22.18 -11.90 -23.46
CA ILE A 233 -22.35 -11.73 -22.01
C ILE A 233 -21.44 -10.56 -21.59
N PRO A 234 -21.98 -9.51 -20.92
CA PRO A 234 -21.19 -8.41 -20.38
C PRO A 234 -20.03 -8.95 -19.55
N THR A 235 -18.82 -8.44 -19.74
CA THR A 235 -17.67 -8.91 -18.94
C THR A 235 -17.80 -8.44 -17.49
N LEU A 236 -17.06 -9.08 -16.58
CA LEU A 236 -17.05 -8.61 -15.19
C LEU A 236 -16.52 -7.18 -15.09
N ASP A 237 -15.50 -6.82 -15.87
CA ASP A 237 -14.97 -5.46 -15.95
C ASP A 237 -16.06 -4.45 -16.38
N ASP A 238 -16.86 -4.79 -17.39
CA ASP A 238 -17.96 -3.94 -17.86
C ASP A 238 -19.02 -3.76 -16.75
N LEU A 239 -19.42 -4.84 -16.08
CA LEU A 239 -20.41 -4.79 -14.98
C LEU A 239 -19.91 -3.96 -13.79
N VAL A 240 -18.62 -4.09 -13.44
CA VAL A 240 -18.00 -3.30 -12.36
C VAL A 240 -17.94 -1.82 -12.75
N ALA A 241 -17.59 -1.50 -14.00
CA ALA A 241 -17.58 -0.13 -14.50
C ALA A 241 -18.98 0.50 -14.52
N GLU A 242 -19.99 -0.23 -15.00
CA GLU A 242 -21.39 0.19 -14.97
C GLU A 242 -21.87 0.47 -13.54
N PHE A 243 -21.55 -0.43 -12.60
CA PHE A 243 -21.89 -0.23 -11.20
C PHE A 243 -21.18 0.98 -10.59
N ALA A 244 -19.90 1.17 -10.85
CA ALA A 244 -19.15 2.32 -10.35
C ALA A 244 -19.74 3.64 -10.85
N MET A 245 -20.12 3.71 -12.14
CA MET A 245 -20.81 4.87 -12.72
C MET A 245 -22.18 5.11 -12.10
N TYR A 246 -22.98 4.05 -11.94
CA TYR A 246 -24.28 4.10 -11.29
C TYR A 246 -24.17 4.56 -9.83
N TRP A 247 -23.21 4.03 -9.08
CA TRP A 247 -23.03 4.33 -7.67
C TRP A 247 -22.58 5.78 -7.45
N ARG A 248 -21.64 6.28 -8.27
CA ARG A 248 -21.18 7.68 -8.23
C ARG A 248 -22.27 8.68 -8.62
N SER A 249 -23.17 8.30 -9.53
CA SER A 249 -24.26 9.17 -9.99
C SER A 249 -25.46 9.21 -9.02
N THR A 250 -25.79 8.08 -8.39
CA THR A 250 -26.90 8.00 -7.40
C THR A 250 -26.52 8.52 -6.03
N ARG A 251 -25.23 8.48 -5.68
CA ARG A 251 -24.68 9.05 -4.45
C ARG A 251 -23.56 10.01 -4.80
N PRO A 252 -23.89 11.23 -5.26
CA PRO A 252 -22.87 12.24 -5.47
C PRO A 252 -22.14 12.42 -4.14
N VAL A 253 -20.86 12.03 -4.12
CA VAL A 253 -19.92 12.57 -3.15
C VAL A 253 -20.09 14.08 -3.26
N ALA A 254 -20.25 14.79 -2.14
CA ALA A 254 -20.29 16.23 -2.14
C ALA A 254 -18.92 16.73 -2.63
N SER A 255 -18.75 16.76 -3.94
CA SER A 255 -17.62 17.36 -4.60
C SER A 255 -17.66 18.82 -4.17
N SER A 256 -16.63 19.29 -3.50
CA SER A 256 -16.37 20.71 -3.25
C SER A 256 -16.07 21.48 -4.55
N LEU A 257 -16.69 21.08 -5.67
CA LEU A 257 -16.65 21.72 -6.97
C LEU A 257 -17.67 22.86 -6.96
N GLY A 258 -17.37 23.87 -6.15
CA GLY A 258 -18.15 25.09 -5.99
C GLY A 258 -17.27 26.33 -5.89
N THR A 259 -16.07 26.32 -6.50
CA THR A 259 -15.28 27.54 -6.72
C THR A 259 -14.50 27.39 -8.01
N PHE A 260 -15.17 27.54 -9.16
CA PHE A 260 -14.46 27.81 -10.40
C PHE A 260 -13.91 29.24 -10.32
N ALA A 261 -12.58 29.34 -10.29
CA ALA A 261 -11.86 30.60 -10.36
C ALA A 261 -12.13 31.25 -11.73
N THR A 262 -12.78 32.42 -11.71
CA THR A 262 -12.70 33.38 -12.80
C THR A 262 -11.23 33.78 -12.96
N LEU A 263 -10.76 33.70 -14.21
CA LEU A 263 -9.42 34.02 -14.67
C LEU A 263 -8.92 35.34 -14.10
N GLY A 264 -7.67 35.32 -13.64
CA GLY A 264 -7.00 36.43 -12.99
C GLY A 264 -6.87 37.66 -13.90
N ILE A 265 -7.19 38.81 -13.31
CA ILE A 265 -6.47 40.05 -13.58
C ILE A 265 -5.94 40.53 -12.24
N ASP A 266 -4.62 40.42 -12.13
CA ASP A 266 -3.76 40.99 -11.11
C ASP A 266 -3.85 42.52 -11.15
N GLN A 267 -4.26 43.14 -10.04
CA GLN A 267 -3.78 44.46 -9.65
C GLN A 267 -3.70 44.55 -8.12
N SER A 268 -2.47 44.61 -7.66
CA SER A 268 -2.00 45.12 -6.38
C SER A 268 -2.81 46.29 -5.82
N SER A 269 -3.21 46.23 -4.55
CA SER A 269 -3.00 47.35 -3.62
C SER A 269 -3.21 46.94 -2.17
N ASP A 270 -2.31 47.45 -1.34
CA ASP A 270 -2.29 47.39 0.12
C ASP A 270 -3.64 47.58 0.81
N ARG A 271 -3.87 46.81 1.88
CA ARG A 271 -4.42 47.33 3.14
C ARG A 271 -4.24 46.37 4.33
N ARG A 272 -3.91 47.00 5.46
CA ARG A 272 -3.52 46.48 6.78
C ARG A 272 -4.73 45.98 7.60
N SER A 273 -4.41 45.20 8.65
CA SER A 273 -5.22 44.87 9.85
C SER A 273 -6.45 43.98 9.60
N ASP A 274 -6.78 42.94 10.36
CA ASP A 274 -6.49 42.58 11.75
C ASP A 274 -6.49 41.06 11.91
N GLY A 275 -5.61 40.55 12.77
CA GLY A 275 -5.60 39.15 13.17
C GLY A 275 -6.70 38.84 14.18
N ALA A 276 -7.61 37.94 13.81
CA ALA A 276 -8.49 37.25 14.75
C ALA A 276 -8.54 35.75 14.36
N GLU A 277 -7.80 34.95 15.13
CA GLU A 277 -7.88 33.49 15.10
C GLU A 277 -9.32 33.04 15.35
N THR A 278 -9.96 32.38 14.38
CA THR A 278 -11.13 31.54 14.63
C THR A 278 -10.82 30.11 14.21
N ARG A 279 -10.36 29.35 15.22
CA ARG A 279 -10.26 27.90 15.16
C ARG A 279 -11.66 27.30 14.99
N SER A 280 -11.79 26.49 13.94
CA SER A 280 -12.60 25.27 13.87
C SER A 280 -13.97 25.30 14.56
N ALA A 281 -14.99 25.62 13.78
CA ALA A 281 -16.38 25.33 14.12
C ALA A 281 -17.13 24.78 12.89
N ASP A 282 -16.83 23.55 12.46
CA ASP A 282 -17.81 22.80 11.65
C ASP A 282 -17.68 21.27 11.73
N LYS A 283 -17.55 20.75 12.96
CA LYS A 283 -17.83 19.33 13.26
C LYS A 283 -18.72 19.23 14.49
N ASP A 284 -19.93 19.80 14.43
CA ASP A 284 -20.88 19.57 15.53
C ASP A 284 -22.35 19.87 15.23
N LYS A 285 -22.85 19.47 14.06
CA LYS A 285 -24.29 19.63 13.75
C LYS A 285 -25.15 18.38 13.88
N ASP A 286 -24.59 17.20 14.21
CA ASP A 286 -25.40 15.97 14.20
C ASP A 286 -25.25 15.01 15.40
N ARG A 287 -24.94 15.53 16.58
CA ARG A 287 -25.21 14.83 17.86
C ARG A 287 -25.79 15.81 18.88
N ARG A 288 -27.04 16.21 18.70
CA ARG A 288 -27.82 16.81 19.81
C ARG A 288 -28.10 15.70 20.83
N LEU A 289 -27.13 15.42 21.69
CA LEU A 289 -27.26 14.52 22.83
C LEU A 289 -28.50 14.93 23.64
N GLU A 290 -29.48 14.03 23.76
CA GLU A 290 -30.60 14.24 24.67
C GLU A 290 -30.06 14.30 26.09
N CYS A 291 -30.24 15.44 26.76
CA CYS A 291 -29.78 15.62 28.11
C CYS A 291 -30.70 14.83 29.05
N LYS A 292 -30.15 14.28 30.15
CA LYS A 292 -30.91 13.53 31.16
C LYS A 292 -32.00 14.34 31.87
N CYS A 293 -32.07 15.66 31.66
CA CYS A 293 -33.16 16.51 32.13
C CYS A 293 -34.41 16.48 31.21
N GLY A 294 -34.35 15.73 30.10
CA GLY A 294 -35.44 15.60 29.11
C GLY A 294 -35.43 16.66 28.01
N LEU A 295 -34.46 17.59 28.00
CA LEU A 295 -34.34 18.66 27.00
C LEU A 295 -33.15 18.42 26.05
N LYS A 296 -33.27 18.92 24.82
CA LYS A 296 -32.25 18.79 23.77
C LYS A 296 -31.20 19.90 23.89
N HIS A 297 -30.20 19.70 24.75
CA HIS A 297 -29.04 20.60 24.91
C HIS A 297 -27.80 19.84 25.39
N ARG A 298 -26.61 20.45 25.29
CA ARG A 298 -25.38 19.86 25.84
C ARG A 298 -25.37 19.94 27.36
N PHE A 299 -24.69 19.02 28.04
CA PHE A 299 -24.58 19.03 29.50
C PHE A 299 -24.03 20.35 30.08
N LYS A 300 -23.18 21.07 29.34
CA LYS A 300 -22.67 22.38 29.74
C LYS A 300 -23.77 23.45 29.84
N ASP A 301 -24.82 23.32 29.03
CA ASP A 301 -25.92 24.28 28.94
C ASP A 301 -27.12 23.86 29.83
N CYS A 302 -26.96 22.81 30.64
CA CYS A 302 -28.01 22.30 31.50
C CYS A 302 -28.12 23.08 32.82
N TRP A 303 -29.31 23.58 33.14
CA TRP A 303 -29.56 24.33 34.39
C TRP A 303 -29.38 23.49 35.67
N TYR A 304 -29.63 22.17 35.60
CA TYR A 304 -29.33 21.23 36.69
C TYR A 304 -27.83 21.05 36.94
N LEU A 305 -26.97 21.45 35.99
CA LEU A 305 -25.51 21.45 36.10
C LEU A 305 -24.93 22.88 36.22
N GLY A 306 -25.74 23.86 36.63
CA GLY A 306 -25.28 25.22 36.94
C GLY A 306 -25.11 26.16 35.74
N ALA A 307 -25.69 25.85 34.58
CA ALA A 307 -25.60 26.72 33.40
C ALA A 307 -26.24 28.11 33.63
N LYS A 308 -25.73 29.13 32.92
CA LYS A 308 -26.22 30.51 32.94
C LYS A 308 -27.55 30.65 32.18
N GLY A 309 -28.33 31.69 32.48
CA GLY A 309 -29.60 31.98 31.77
C GLY A 309 -30.80 31.18 32.27
N LYS A 310 -30.94 31.02 33.59
CA LYS A 310 -32.12 30.39 34.19
C LYS A 310 -33.34 31.32 34.01
N PRO A 311 -34.50 30.82 33.57
CA PRO A 311 -35.72 31.62 33.51
C PRO A 311 -36.14 32.06 34.91
N GLN A 312 -36.72 33.26 35.01
CA GLN A 312 -37.09 33.85 36.29
C GLN A 312 -38.19 33.00 36.97
N GLY A 313 -37.95 32.60 38.22
CA GLY A 313 -38.82 31.68 38.97
C GLY A 313 -38.52 30.18 38.81
N TRP A 314 -37.42 29.81 38.16
CA TRP A 314 -37.04 28.40 38.01
C TRP A 314 -36.65 27.77 39.35
N THR A 315 -37.33 26.67 39.70
CA THR A 315 -37.00 25.81 40.84
C THR A 315 -36.64 24.39 40.34
N PRO A 316 -35.56 23.77 40.85
CA PRO A 316 -35.17 22.43 40.44
C PRO A 316 -36.22 21.42 40.89
N LYS A 317 -36.67 20.55 39.97
CA LYS A 317 -37.54 19.44 40.35
C LYS A 317 -36.71 18.39 41.10
N PRO A 318 -37.11 17.95 42.32
CA PRO A 318 -36.29 17.09 43.16
C PRO A 318 -35.98 15.74 42.52
N GLU A 319 -36.94 15.16 41.77
CA GLU A 319 -36.77 13.89 41.06
C GLU A 319 -35.69 13.93 39.97
N ILE A 320 -35.56 15.06 39.27
CA ILE A 320 -34.56 15.22 38.22
C ILE A 320 -33.20 15.51 38.86
N GLN A 321 -33.16 16.27 39.95
CA GLN A 321 -31.94 16.54 40.70
C GLN A 321 -31.33 15.26 41.29
N GLU A 322 -32.14 14.35 41.83
CA GLU A 322 -31.68 13.05 42.34
C GLU A 322 -31.13 12.13 41.23
N LYS A 323 -31.71 12.18 40.02
CA LYS A 323 -31.17 11.46 38.85
C LYS A 323 -29.80 12.00 38.43
N PHE A 324 -29.59 13.30 38.57
CA PHE A 324 -28.30 13.92 38.27
C PHE A 324 -27.25 13.62 39.36
N SER A 325 -27.61 13.63 40.65
CA SER A 325 -26.67 13.26 41.73
C SER A 325 -26.22 11.80 41.60
N LYS A 326 -27.16 10.86 41.42
CA LYS A 326 -26.84 9.45 41.17
C LYS A 326 -25.99 9.24 39.92
N ALA A 327 -26.24 9.99 38.85
CA ALA A 327 -25.45 9.90 37.62
C ALA A 327 -24.03 10.45 37.78
N ILE A 328 -23.83 11.51 38.59
CA ILE A 328 -22.52 12.10 38.88
C ILE A 328 -21.69 11.18 39.80
N GLU A 329 -22.33 10.49 40.74
CA GLU A 329 -21.69 9.50 41.62
C GLU A 329 -21.27 8.23 40.86
N SER A 330 -22.01 7.86 39.81
CA SER A 330 -21.60 6.77 38.92
C SER A 330 -20.31 7.13 38.17
N GLN A 331 -19.27 6.27 38.22
CA GLN A 331 -18.00 6.47 37.49
C GLN A 331 -18.11 6.28 35.96
N SER A 332 -19.33 6.31 35.42
CA SER A 332 -19.62 6.13 34.00
C SER A 332 -19.05 7.27 33.14
N PRO A 333 -18.79 7.06 31.84
CA PRO A 333 -18.32 8.12 30.93
C PRO A 333 -19.26 9.34 30.93
N VAL A 334 -20.57 9.11 31.04
CA VAL A 334 -21.59 10.17 31.13
C VAL A 334 -21.49 10.91 32.47
N GLY A 335 -21.32 10.19 33.59
CA GLY A 335 -21.11 10.79 34.91
C GLY A 335 -19.87 11.69 34.98
N ARG A 336 -18.75 11.25 34.39
CA ARG A 336 -17.52 12.06 34.28
C ARG A 336 -17.74 13.33 33.46
N ALA A 337 -18.47 13.26 32.35
CA ALA A 337 -18.81 14.41 31.53
C ALA A 337 -19.72 15.41 32.27
N MET A 338 -20.71 14.92 33.03
CA MET A 338 -21.59 15.76 33.85
C MET A 338 -20.83 16.43 35.00
N LYS A 339 -19.90 15.72 35.66
CA LYS A 339 -19.02 16.27 36.71
C LYS A 339 -18.08 17.36 36.18
N ALA A 340 -17.53 17.16 34.98
CA ALA A 340 -16.70 18.17 34.31
C ALA A 340 -17.51 19.43 33.94
N ALA A 341 -18.74 19.26 33.44
CA ALA A 341 -19.64 20.37 33.14
C ALA A 341 -20.05 21.14 34.41
N LEU A 342 -20.38 20.45 35.51
CA LEU A 342 -20.69 21.07 36.79
C LEU A 342 -19.51 21.90 37.31
N LYS A 343 -18.28 21.36 37.25
CA LYS A 343 -17.07 22.07 37.68
C LYS A 343 -16.79 23.31 36.81
N ALA A 344 -16.98 23.21 35.50
CA ALA A 344 -16.79 24.33 34.58
C ALA A 344 -17.79 25.47 34.86
N ASN A 345 -19.05 25.14 35.15
CA ASN A 345 -20.12 26.11 35.39
C ASN A 345 -20.07 26.73 36.80
N THR A 346 -19.64 25.97 37.81
CA THR A 346 -19.49 26.47 39.19
C THR A 346 -18.18 27.25 39.38
N GLY A 347 -17.09 26.84 38.72
CA GLY A 347 -15.82 27.56 38.74
C GLY A 347 -15.88 28.93 38.04
N THR A 348 -16.77 29.10 37.06
CA THR A 348 -17.01 30.41 36.42
C THR A 348 -17.92 31.33 37.23
N ALA A 349 -18.65 30.84 38.23
CA ALA A 349 -19.45 31.67 39.12
C ALA A 349 -18.61 32.43 40.16
N ALA A 350 -17.42 31.92 40.52
CA ALA A 350 -16.50 32.56 41.46
C ALA A 350 -15.73 33.76 40.89
N LEU A 351 -15.78 33.99 39.57
CA LEU A 351 -15.05 35.06 38.88
C LEU A 351 -15.96 36.20 38.37
N THR A 352 -17.25 36.16 38.70
CA THR A 352 -18.19 37.25 38.39
C THR A 352 -19.02 37.57 39.62
N SER A 353 -18.45 38.38 40.52
CA SER A 353 -19.18 39.22 41.46
C SER A 353 -18.38 40.52 41.57
N PRO A 354 -18.97 41.71 41.31
CA PRO A 354 -18.41 42.95 41.84
C PRO A 354 -18.55 42.99 43.37
#